data_AF-A0A671M6T0-F1
#
_entry.id   AF-A0A671M6T0-F1
#
_cell.length_a   1.000
_cell.length_b   1.000
_cell.length_c   1.000
_cell.angle_alpha   90.00
_cell.angle_beta   90.00
_cell.angle_gamma   90.00
#
_symmetry.space_group_name_H-M   'P 1'
#
loop_
_entity.id
_entity.type
_entity.pdbx_description
1 polymer ?
#
loop_
_entity_poly.entity_id
_entity_poly.type
_entity_poly.pdbx_seq_one_letter_code
_entity_poly.pdbx_strand_id
1 'polypeptide(L)'
;HFSETVVTCDGFVQHLSCDTGVISVQSATYGRTSSQICSFGRPQSQISNTWCSINVPVIYKRCDGLRTCGLNTQGLSTPDPCFGTYKYYTTNYICIPAETSVTCHGGYGYLKCKNGKIQINTANYGRTDKITCSQGRPSKQLQNTNCFSPNALNFVSKSCNGRERCEVYATHMIFTDPCFGTYKYLAISYFCLPHGIRSSLVCEHETSALTCEHGTVIHIHSANYGRTDSSTCSTGRPPAQLAKTDCYSLNSHTTVASRCEWKSSCSILASNSVFSDPCFGTFKYLYISYSCVSKCKCYCIEKLYCIIF
;
A
#
# COMPACT_ATOMS: atom_id res chain seq x y z
N HIS A 1 -3.70 0.68 12.60
CA HIS A 1 -2.85 1.85 12.36
C HIS A 1 -3.36 2.99 13.23
N PHE A 2 -2.50 3.56 14.08
CA PHE A 2 -2.86 4.71 14.90
C PHE A 2 -2.75 5.98 14.05
N SER A 3 -3.72 6.88 14.20
CA SER A 3 -3.65 8.21 13.61
C SER A 3 -2.77 9.09 14.48
N GLU A 4 -1.83 9.78 13.86
CA GLU A 4 -1.01 10.81 14.49
C GLU A 4 -1.61 12.18 14.20
N THR A 5 -1.57 13.07 15.20
CA THR A 5 -2.01 14.47 15.07
C THR A 5 -0.83 15.39 15.30
N VAL A 6 -0.51 16.20 14.30
CA VAL A 6 0.53 17.23 14.38
C VAL A 6 -0.13 18.60 14.35
N VAL A 7 0.24 19.43 15.33
CA VAL A 7 -0.18 20.82 15.43
C VAL A 7 1.02 21.72 15.17
N THR A 8 0.83 22.75 14.33
CA THR A 8 1.88 23.72 14.01
C THR A 8 1.33 25.13 14.05
N CYS A 9 1.85 25.96 14.94
CA CYS A 9 1.44 27.37 15.03
C CYS A 9 1.75 28.11 13.73
N ASP A 10 0.92 29.09 13.38
CA ASP A 10 1.10 29.85 12.14
C ASP A 10 2.47 30.57 12.11
N GLY A 11 3.15 30.46 10.96
CA GLY A 11 4.52 30.94 10.74
C GLY A 11 5.63 29.93 11.02
N PHE A 12 5.33 28.75 11.57
CA PHE A 12 6.33 27.70 11.81
C PHE A 12 6.31 26.63 10.71
N VAL A 13 7.42 25.88 10.59
CA VAL A 13 7.50 24.75 9.67
C VAL A 13 6.80 23.54 10.27
N GLN A 14 5.91 22.92 9.51
CA GLN A 14 5.27 21.67 9.89
C GLN A 14 6.12 20.49 9.45
N HIS A 15 6.32 19.52 10.35
CA HIS A 15 7.08 18.31 10.10
C HIS A 15 6.20 17.09 10.35
N LEU A 16 6.05 16.24 9.34
CA LEU A 16 5.40 14.93 9.42
C LEU A 16 6.44 13.85 9.10
N SER A 17 6.38 12.72 9.79
CA SER A 17 7.34 11.63 9.57
C SER A 17 6.76 10.27 9.90
N CYS A 18 7.15 9.26 9.13
CA CYS A 18 6.89 7.86 9.41
C CYS A 18 8.21 7.11 9.61
N ASP A 19 8.33 6.40 10.73
CA ASP A 19 9.47 5.50 10.98
C ASP A 19 9.50 4.36 9.94
N THR A 20 8.31 3.82 9.63
CA THR A 20 8.10 2.79 8.60
C THR A 20 6.94 3.18 7.69
N GLY A 21 7.09 2.91 6.40
CA GLY A 21 6.06 3.24 5.41
C GLY A 21 6.11 4.70 4.97
N VAL A 22 4.96 5.26 4.59
CA VAL A 22 4.83 6.63 4.10
C VAL A 22 3.62 7.32 4.71
N ILE A 23 3.66 8.64 4.70
CA ILE A 23 2.60 9.51 5.17
C ILE A 23 1.38 9.36 4.26
N SER A 24 0.20 9.18 4.86
CA SER A 24 -1.11 9.34 4.24
C SER A 24 -1.95 10.27 5.10
N VAL A 25 -2.09 11.51 4.65
CA VAL A 25 -2.85 12.56 5.33
C VAL A 25 -4.34 12.22 5.29
N GLN A 26 -4.97 12.20 6.45
CA GLN A 26 -6.41 11.95 6.61
C GLN A 26 -7.18 13.27 6.63
N SER A 27 -6.70 14.24 7.40
CA SER A 27 -7.28 15.58 7.48
C SER A 27 -6.21 16.63 7.69
N ALA A 28 -6.35 17.78 7.04
CA ALA A 28 -5.50 18.94 7.30
C ALA A 28 -6.36 20.19 7.37
N THR A 29 -6.27 20.92 8.48
CA THR A 29 -7.02 22.16 8.70
C THR A 29 -6.12 23.32 9.10
N TYR A 30 -6.55 24.54 8.81
CA TYR A 30 -5.94 25.79 9.26
C TYR A 30 -6.99 26.69 9.88
N GLY A 31 -6.72 27.16 11.08
CA GLY A 31 -7.66 27.98 11.85
C GLY A 31 -7.34 27.95 13.34
N ARG A 32 -8.37 28.08 14.17
CA ARG A 32 -8.31 27.91 15.61
C ARG A 32 -9.57 27.20 16.08
N THR A 33 -9.37 26.06 16.73
CA THR A 33 -10.41 25.21 17.34
C THR A 33 -10.27 25.12 18.86
N SER A 34 -9.21 25.69 19.42
CA SER A 34 -8.87 25.66 20.85
C SER A 34 -8.24 26.98 21.27
N SER A 35 -8.65 27.49 22.43
CA SER A 35 -8.08 28.69 23.04
C SER A 35 -6.72 28.42 23.71
N GLN A 36 -6.38 27.16 23.94
CA GLN A 36 -5.16 26.76 24.66
C GLN A 36 -3.98 26.51 23.72
N ILE A 37 -4.25 25.95 22.53
CA ILE A 37 -3.22 25.63 21.54
C ILE A 37 -2.63 26.93 20.96
N CYS A 38 -1.30 27.01 20.85
CA CYS A 38 -0.60 28.18 20.28
C CYS A 38 -1.07 29.51 20.90
N SER A 39 -1.22 29.55 22.23
CA SER A 39 -1.79 30.69 22.99
C SER A 39 -0.76 31.53 23.74
N PHE A 40 0.44 30.99 23.99
CA PHE A 40 1.46 31.65 24.79
C PHE A 40 1.85 33.03 24.22
N GLY A 41 1.77 34.06 25.06
CA GLY A 41 2.08 35.45 24.69
C GLY A 41 1.08 36.12 23.74
N ARG A 42 -0.08 35.52 23.48
CA ARG A 42 -1.11 36.07 22.57
C ARG A 42 -2.22 36.81 23.34
N PRO A 43 -2.70 37.97 22.85
CA PRO A 43 -3.85 38.66 23.43
C PRO A 43 -5.13 37.83 23.38
N GLN A 44 -6.03 38.02 24.34
CA GLN A 44 -7.31 37.30 24.42
C GLN A 44 -8.15 37.46 23.14
N SER A 45 -8.10 38.63 22.49
CA SER A 45 -8.80 38.90 21.23
C SER A 45 -8.36 37.99 20.06
N GLN A 46 -7.13 37.46 20.11
CA GLN A 46 -6.59 36.60 19.05
C GLN A 46 -6.86 35.10 19.29
N ILE A 47 -7.29 34.72 20.49
CA ILE A 47 -7.46 33.30 20.91
C ILE A 47 -8.89 32.93 21.30
N SER A 48 -9.80 33.91 21.37
CA SER A 48 -11.21 33.70 21.74
C SER A 48 -12.02 33.00 20.65
N ASN A 49 -11.78 33.32 19.37
CA ASN A 49 -12.48 32.69 18.26
C ASN A 49 -11.94 31.27 18.03
N THR A 50 -12.67 30.27 18.54
CA THR A 50 -12.38 28.84 18.41
C THR A 50 -13.26 28.13 17.39
N TRP A 51 -14.05 28.89 16.64
CA TRP A 51 -14.98 28.38 15.62
C TRP A 51 -14.52 28.80 14.22
N CYS A 52 -13.19 28.78 14.02
CA CYS A 52 -12.55 29.15 12.77
C CYS A 52 -11.71 27.98 12.27
N SER A 53 -12.07 27.39 11.13
CA SER A 53 -11.26 26.35 10.50
C SER A 53 -11.63 26.21 9.03
N ILE A 54 -10.61 26.07 8.18
CA ILE A 54 -10.76 25.66 6.78
C ILE A 54 -9.91 24.43 6.49
N ASN A 55 -10.32 23.66 5.49
CA ASN A 55 -9.53 22.53 4.99
C ASN A 55 -8.36 23.01 4.14
N VAL A 56 -7.22 22.32 4.27
CA VAL A 56 -5.97 22.65 3.59
C VAL A 56 -5.55 21.47 2.70
N PRO A 57 -6.19 21.28 1.54
CA PRO A 57 -5.94 20.14 0.66
C PRO A 57 -4.53 20.12 0.07
N VAL A 58 -3.79 21.24 0.12
CA VAL A 58 -2.41 21.28 -0.39
C VAL A 58 -1.46 20.41 0.45
N ILE A 59 -1.75 20.17 1.73
CA ILE A 59 -0.88 19.35 2.60
C ILE A 59 -0.82 17.90 2.09
N TYR A 60 -1.97 17.32 1.71
CA TYR A 60 -2.07 16.00 1.07
C TYR A 60 -1.16 15.91 -0.16
N LYS A 61 -1.30 16.88 -1.08
CA LYS A 61 -0.52 16.92 -2.32
C LYS A 61 0.99 17.00 -2.08
N ARG A 62 1.42 17.63 -0.98
CA ARG A 62 2.83 17.84 -0.68
C ARG A 62 3.45 16.70 0.13
N CYS A 63 2.67 15.99 0.94
CA CYS A 63 3.20 15.01 1.89
C CYS A 63 2.86 13.55 1.57
N ASP A 64 1.77 13.28 0.86
CA ASP A 64 1.34 11.89 0.64
C ASP A 64 2.39 11.09 -0.13
N GLY A 65 2.71 9.91 0.40
CA GLY A 65 3.71 9.01 -0.18
C GLY A 65 5.16 9.38 0.15
N LEU A 66 5.41 10.42 0.93
CA LEU A 66 6.75 10.72 1.47
C LEU A 66 6.95 10.04 2.83
N ARG A 67 8.19 9.69 3.16
CA ARG A 67 8.55 9.25 4.52
C ARG A 67 8.59 10.40 5.51
N THR A 68 9.10 11.54 5.04
CA THR A 68 9.25 12.77 5.82
C THR A 68 8.76 13.93 4.98
N CYS A 69 7.98 14.83 5.56
CA CYS A 69 7.46 16.01 4.89
C CYS A 69 7.69 17.25 5.74
N GLY A 70 8.44 18.21 5.20
CA GLY A 70 8.66 19.52 5.81
C GLY A 70 7.93 20.61 5.01
N LEU A 71 6.97 21.29 5.62
CA LEU A 71 6.15 22.31 4.97
C LEU A 71 6.35 23.67 5.63
N ASN A 72 6.84 24.65 4.89
CA ASN A 72 6.63 26.04 5.30
C ASN A 72 5.14 26.35 5.18
N THR A 73 4.52 26.72 6.31
CA THR A 73 3.09 26.97 6.44
C THR A 73 2.66 28.34 5.92
N GLN A 74 3.62 29.24 5.69
CA GLN A 74 3.35 30.59 5.21
C GLN A 74 2.77 30.55 3.79
N GLY A 75 1.58 31.12 3.60
CA GLY A 75 0.93 31.23 2.29
C GLY A 75 0.30 29.95 1.75
N LEU A 76 0.23 28.86 2.52
CA LEU A 76 -0.47 27.63 2.11
C LEU A 76 -1.99 27.74 2.15
N SER A 77 -2.50 28.71 2.91
CA SER A 77 -3.93 28.91 3.13
C SER A 77 -4.30 30.35 2.81
N THR A 78 -4.86 30.56 1.62
CA THR A 78 -5.39 31.85 1.15
C THR A 78 -6.78 31.63 0.55
N PRO A 79 -7.79 32.46 0.89
CA PRO A 79 -7.76 33.63 1.79
C PRO A 79 -7.71 33.24 3.29
N ASP A 80 -7.45 34.23 4.16
CA ASP A 80 -7.47 34.05 5.62
C ASP A 80 -8.88 33.68 6.10
N PRO A 81 -9.07 32.54 6.80
CA PRO A 81 -10.39 32.10 7.26
C PRO A 81 -11.00 32.94 8.39
N CYS A 82 -10.18 33.64 9.18
CA CYS A 82 -10.63 34.49 10.27
C CYS A 82 -9.58 35.56 10.59
N PHE A 83 -9.80 36.74 10.03
CA PHE A 83 -8.93 37.90 10.24
C PHE A 83 -8.83 38.24 11.74
N GLY A 84 -7.64 38.63 12.19
CA GLY A 84 -7.37 39.00 13.58
C GLY A 84 -7.28 37.84 14.57
N THR A 85 -7.63 36.61 14.17
CA THR A 85 -7.45 35.40 14.99
C THR A 85 -6.09 34.78 14.70
N TYR A 86 -5.31 34.43 15.74
CA TYR A 86 -4.04 33.73 15.57
C TYR A 86 -4.31 32.26 15.31
N LYS A 87 -3.83 31.70 14.20
CA LYS A 87 -4.22 30.38 13.72
C LYS A 87 -3.10 29.35 13.92
N TYR A 88 -3.42 28.09 13.69
CA TYR A 88 -2.49 26.98 13.63
C TYR A 88 -3.02 25.94 12.64
N TYR A 89 -2.09 25.14 12.12
CA TYR A 89 -2.40 23.98 11.30
C TYR A 89 -2.60 22.76 12.20
N THR A 90 -3.60 21.95 11.90
CA THR A 90 -3.80 20.62 12.50
C THR A 90 -3.84 19.60 11.38
N THR A 91 -2.90 18.66 11.41
CA THR A 91 -2.80 17.60 10.40
C THR A 91 -2.89 16.24 11.08
N ASN A 92 -3.88 15.45 10.67
CA ASN A 92 -4.01 14.06 11.04
C ASN A 92 -3.51 13.19 9.90
N TYR A 93 -2.62 12.25 10.18
CA TYR A 93 -2.11 11.30 9.19
C TYR A 93 -1.90 9.92 9.79
N ILE A 94 -1.79 8.94 8.92
CA ILE A 94 -1.36 7.58 9.25
C ILE A 94 -0.11 7.23 8.45
N CYS A 95 0.65 6.27 8.96
CA CYS A 95 1.73 5.64 8.21
C CYS A 95 1.24 4.35 7.57
N ILE A 96 1.20 4.35 6.23
CA ILE A 96 0.81 3.20 5.41
C ILE A 96 2.05 2.46 4.90
N PRO A 97 2.02 1.13 4.79
CA PRO A 97 3.20 0.31 4.47
C PRO A 97 3.52 0.33 2.97
N ALA A 98 3.74 1.51 2.40
CA ALA A 98 4.22 1.66 1.03
C ALA A 98 5.75 1.81 0.98
N GLU A 99 6.34 1.32 -0.10
CA GLU A 99 7.74 1.55 -0.44
C GLU A 99 7.90 2.88 -1.18
N THR A 100 9.13 3.40 -1.20
CA THR A 100 9.48 4.66 -1.86
C THR A 100 10.66 4.46 -2.81
N SER A 101 10.60 5.06 -3.99
CA SER A 101 11.70 5.14 -4.95
C SER A 101 11.92 6.59 -5.38
N VAL A 102 13.18 7.03 -5.40
CA VAL A 102 13.57 8.38 -5.79
C VAL A 102 14.61 8.29 -6.90
N THR A 103 14.38 9.05 -7.98
CA THR A 103 15.27 9.07 -9.14
C THR A 103 15.49 10.51 -9.59
N CYS A 104 16.74 10.96 -9.58
CA CYS A 104 17.08 12.31 -10.04
C CYS A 104 16.83 12.48 -11.54
N HIS A 105 16.56 13.72 -11.98
CA HIS A 105 16.33 13.98 -13.40
C HIS A 105 17.49 13.49 -14.27
N GLY A 106 17.16 12.73 -15.32
CA GLY A 106 18.11 12.07 -16.23
C GLY A 106 18.55 10.67 -15.78
N GLY A 107 18.01 10.15 -14.67
CA GLY A 107 18.27 8.79 -14.20
C GLY A 107 17.12 7.82 -14.47
N TYR A 108 17.40 6.52 -14.26
CA TYR A 108 16.42 5.43 -14.32
C TYR A 108 16.05 4.97 -12.91
N GLY A 109 14.75 4.89 -12.65
CA GLY A 109 14.17 4.38 -11.43
C GLY A 109 13.68 2.95 -11.61
N TYR A 110 14.00 2.08 -10.66
CA TYR A 110 13.64 0.66 -10.69
C TYR A 110 12.72 0.33 -9.51
N LEU A 111 11.49 -0.05 -9.82
CA LEU A 111 10.49 -0.54 -8.86
C LEU A 111 10.48 -2.06 -8.93
N LYS A 112 10.43 -2.71 -7.77
CA LYS A 112 10.39 -4.18 -7.70
C LYS A 112 9.63 -4.65 -6.49
N CYS A 113 8.70 -5.56 -6.71
CA CYS A 113 8.11 -6.39 -5.66
C CYS A 113 8.79 -7.75 -5.64
N LYS A 114 9.19 -8.23 -4.46
CA LYS A 114 9.72 -9.59 -4.31
C LYS A 114 8.62 -10.62 -4.57
N ASN A 115 7.48 -10.42 -3.90
CA ASN A 115 6.26 -11.22 -4.03
C ASN A 115 5.09 -10.24 -4.19
N GLY A 116 4.37 -10.33 -5.31
CA GLY A 116 3.22 -9.49 -5.59
C GLY A 116 3.38 -8.59 -6.80
N LYS A 117 2.39 -7.73 -6.98
CA LYS A 117 2.31 -6.76 -8.07
C LYS A 117 2.41 -5.35 -7.53
N ILE A 118 3.15 -4.53 -8.26
CA ILE A 118 3.27 -3.10 -8.00
C ILE A 118 1.87 -2.47 -8.14
N GLN A 119 1.49 -1.71 -7.12
CA GLN A 119 0.38 -0.76 -7.18
C GLN A 119 0.92 0.61 -6.78
N ILE A 120 0.96 1.54 -7.72
CA ILE A 120 1.40 2.90 -7.46
C ILE A 120 0.40 3.58 -6.51
N ASN A 121 0.93 4.17 -5.45
CA ASN A 121 0.20 4.97 -4.47
C ASN A 121 0.26 6.45 -4.85
N THR A 122 1.47 7.01 -4.96
CA THR A 122 1.69 8.39 -5.43
C THR A 122 2.89 8.45 -6.36
N ALA A 123 2.93 9.45 -7.24
CA ALA A 123 4.14 9.77 -8.00
C ALA A 123 4.20 11.27 -8.31
N ASN A 124 5.38 11.85 -8.18
CA ASN A 124 5.66 13.24 -8.54
C ASN A 124 7.00 13.34 -9.28
N TYR A 125 6.97 13.86 -10.51
CA TYR A 125 8.16 14.35 -11.19
C TYR A 125 8.24 15.85 -10.99
N GLY A 126 9.16 16.33 -10.15
CA GLY A 126 9.18 17.71 -9.71
C GLY A 126 10.22 17.96 -8.62
N ARG A 127 9.87 18.79 -7.64
CA ARG A 127 10.69 19.03 -6.44
C ARG A 127 9.79 19.45 -5.28
N THR A 128 9.93 18.75 -4.16
CA THR A 128 9.18 18.97 -2.91
C THR A 128 10.07 19.38 -1.75
N ASP A 129 11.40 19.23 -1.87
CA ASP A 129 12.37 19.64 -0.87
C ASP A 129 13.72 20.08 -1.49
N LYS A 130 14.59 20.69 -0.68
CA LYS A 130 15.88 21.25 -1.13
C LYS A 130 17.05 20.24 -1.08
N ILE A 131 16.86 19.09 -0.47
CA ILE A 131 17.91 18.12 -0.12
C ILE A 131 17.98 17.00 -1.17
N THR A 132 16.84 16.45 -1.55
CA THR A 132 16.74 15.36 -2.52
C THR A 132 17.34 15.76 -3.86
N CYS A 133 18.26 14.94 -4.38
CA CYS A 133 18.95 15.18 -5.65
C CYS A 133 19.61 16.58 -5.75
N SER A 134 20.23 17.05 -4.66
CA SER A 134 20.84 18.40 -4.58
C SER A 134 22.35 18.42 -4.86
N GLN A 135 23.02 17.27 -4.81
CA GLN A 135 24.48 17.19 -4.93
C GLN A 135 24.98 17.83 -6.23
N GLY A 136 25.91 18.79 -6.11
CA GLY A 136 26.49 19.50 -7.25
C GLY A 136 25.55 20.46 -8.00
N ARG A 137 24.37 20.77 -7.44
CA ARG A 137 23.38 21.65 -8.10
C ARG A 137 23.45 23.08 -7.55
N PRO A 138 23.37 24.11 -8.40
CA PRO A 138 23.28 25.50 -7.97
C PRO A 138 22.04 25.75 -7.10
N SER A 139 22.19 26.55 -6.04
CA SER A 139 21.10 26.86 -5.09
C SER A 139 19.82 27.37 -5.78
N LYS A 140 19.95 28.18 -6.85
CA LYS A 140 18.81 28.69 -7.64
C LYS A 140 17.90 27.58 -8.19
N GLN A 141 18.48 26.43 -8.56
CA GLN A 141 17.72 25.29 -9.11
C GLN A 141 16.98 24.47 -8.03
N LEU A 142 17.25 24.74 -6.74
CA LEU A 142 16.73 23.99 -5.59
C LEU A 142 15.67 24.76 -4.79
N GLN A 143 15.45 26.05 -5.08
CA GLN A 143 14.56 26.90 -4.27
C GLN A 143 13.08 26.56 -4.45
N ASN A 144 12.65 26.21 -5.66
CA ASN A 144 11.25 25.87 -5.90
C ASN A 144 10.94 24.45 -5.42
N THR A 145 10.36 24.35 -4.22
CA THR A 145 9.89 23.10 -3.61
C THR A 145 8.38 22.91 -3.72
N ASN A 146 7.71 23.73 -4.54
CA ASN A 146 6.29 23.62 -4.85
C ASN A 146 6.12 23.18 -6.30
N CYS A 147 6.93 22.23 -6.74
CA CYS A 147 6.95 21.76 -8.11
C CYS A 147 6.36 20.36 -8.22
N PHE A 148 5.19 20.28 -8.85
CA PHE A 148 4.41 19.06 -8.98
C PHE A 148 4.01 18.82 -10.43
N SER A 149 4.29 17.62 -10.95
CA SER A 149 3.78 17.22 -12.26
C SER A 149 2.35 16.69 -12.14
N PRO A 150 1.39 17.22 -12.94
CA PRO A 150 0.00 16.75 -12.89
C PRO A 150 -0.17 15.33 -13.46
N ASN A 151 0.75 14.87 -14.30
CA ASN A 151 0.62 13.63 -15.06
C ASN A 151 1.50 12.49 -14.56
N ALA A 152 2.39 12.76 -13.60
CA ALA A 152 3.34 11.76 -13.10
C ALA A 152 2.65 10.50 -12.57
N LEU A 153 1.64 10.65 -11.71
CA LEU A 153 0.89 9.51 -11.17
C LEU A 153 0.26 8.67 -12.27
N ASN A 154 -0.43 9.29 -13.23
CA ASN A 154 -1.11 8.57 -14.31
C ASN A 154 -0.11 7.79 -15.18
N PHE A 155 1.00 8.43 -15.59
CA PHE A 155 1.99 7.78 -16.44
C PHE A 155 2.69 6.61 -15.73
N VAL A 156 3.13 6.81 -14.48
CA VAL A 156 3.80 5.75 -13.70
C VAL A 156 2.82 4.61 -13.41
N SER A 157 1.57 4.92 -13.04
CA SER A 157 0.53 3.90 -12.82
C SER A 157 0.29 3.05 -14.05
N LYS A 158 0.10 3.69 -15.22
CA LYS A 158 -0.10 2.99 -16.49
C LYS A 158 1.09 2.12 -16.87
N SER A 159 2.30 2.59 -16.59
CA SER A 159 3.52 1.87 -16.93
C SER A 159 3.79 0.70 -15.97
N CYS A 160 3.50 0.85 -14.68
CA CYS A 160 4.00 -0.04 -13.64
C CYS A 160 2.96 -0.90 -12.92
N ASN A 161 1.69 -0.49 -12.86
CA ASN A 161 0.68 -1.25 -12.11
C ASN A 161 0.54 -2.67 -12.67
N GLY A 162 0.40 -3.63 -11.75
CA GLY A 162 0.20 -5.04 -12.11
C GLY A 162 1.48 -5.78 -12.50
N ARG A 163 2.64 -5.12 -12.53
CA ARG A 163 3.95 -5.73 -12.83
C ARG A 163 4.70 -6.09 -11.56
N GLU A 164 5.59 -7.08 -11.63
CA GLU A 164 6.52 -7.38 -10.53
C GLU A 164 7.74 -6.45 -10.54
N ARG A 165 8.14 -5.97 -11.72
CA ARG A 165 9.26 -5.06 -11.95
C ARG A 165 8.84 -3.98 -12.93
N CYS A 166 9.26 -2.75 -12.68
CA CYS A 166 9.04 -1.63 -13.57
C CYS A 166 10.29 -0.74 -13.60
N GLU A 167 10.64 -0.26 -14.79
CA GLU A 167 11.68 0.74 -14.98
C GLU A 167 11.02 2.03 -15.48
N VAL A 168 11.43 3.17 -14.93
CA VAL A 168 10.89 4.48 -15.28
C VAL A 168 12.03 5.47 -15.46
N TYR A 169 12.07 6.15 -16.61
CA TYR A 169 13.08 7.16 -16.89
C TYR A 169 12.62 8.56 -16.45
N ALA A 170 13.36 9.20 -15.54
CA ALA A 170 12.97 10.47 -14.93
C ALA A 170 13.33 11.69 -15.82
N THR A 171 12.55 11.91 -16.88
CA THR A 171 12.81 13.00 -17.85
C THR A 171 11.59 13.87 -18.16
N HIS A 172 11.84 15.13 -18.53
CA HIS A 172 10.82 16.08 -18.96
C HIS A 172 10.15 15.66 -20.28
N MET A 173 10.78 14.80 -21.08
CA MET A 173 10.16 14.26 -22.30
C MET A 173 8.99 13.33 -21.98
N ILE A 174 8.99 12.68 -20.80
CA ILE A 174 7.95 11.75 -20.37
C ILE A 174 6.89 12.46 -19.53
N PHE A 175 7.32 13.32 -18.60
CA PHE A 175 6.43 13.89 -17.58
C PHE A 175 6.06 15.36 -17.82
N THR A 176 6.52 15.94 -18.93
CA THR A 176 6.55 17.38 -19.20
C THR A 176 7.41 18.13 -18.16
N ASP A 177 7.89 19.33 -18.46
CA ASP A 177 8.56 20.15 -17.42
C ASP A 177 7.52 20.95 -16.62
N PRO A 178 7.24 20.58 -15.35
CA PRO A 178 6.30 21.32 -14.51
C PRO A 178 6.85 22.65 -13.96
N CYS A 179 8.17 22.84 -13.96
CA CYS A 179 8.80 24.01 -13.35
C CYS A 179 10.17 24.28 -13.99
N PHE A 180 10.17 25.06 -15.07
CA PHE A 180 11.38 25.41 -15.81
C PHE A 180 12.45 26.04 -14.90
N GLY A 181 13.72 25.71 -15.14
CA GLY A 181 14.86 26.20 -14.35
C GLY A 181 15.03 25.54 -12.97
N THR A 182 14.11 24.69 -12.54
CA THR A 182 14.24 23.89 -11.29
C THR A 182 14.78 22.50 -11.63
N TYR A 183 15.78 22.02 -10.88
CA TYR A 183 16.29 20.67 -11.05
C TYR A 183 15.34 19.68 -10.37
N LYS A 184 14.87 18.67 -11.09
CA LYS A 184 13.75 17.81 -10.66
C LYS A 184 14.22 16.41 -10.26
N TYR A 185 13.32 15.67 -9.64
CA TYR A 185 13.41 14.24 -9.40
C TYR A 185 12.03 13.60 -9.50
N LEU A 186 11.99 12.32 -9.81
CA LEU A 186 10.82 11.46 -9.75
C LEU A 186 10.80 10.78 -8.38
N ALA A 187 9.80 11.09 -7.57
CA ALA A 187 9.50 10.40 -6.32
C ALA A 187 8.25 9.55 -6.51
N ILE A 188 8.33 8.26 -6.19
CA ILE A 188 7.26 7.28 -6.35
C ILE A 188 7.03 6.59 -5.01
N SER A 189 5.78 6.53 -4.56
CA SER A 189 5.32 5.65 -3.50
C SER A 189 4.50 4.52 -4.11
N TYR A 190 4.73 3.27 -3.70
CA TYR A 190 4.00 2.11 -4.23
C TYR A 190 3.86 1.01 -3.20
N PHE A 191 2.80 0.22 -3.35
CA PHE A 191 2.60 -1.01 -2.60
C PHE A 191 3.04 -2.22 -3.41
N CYS A 192 3.48 -3.25 -2.70
CA CYS A 192 3.56 -4.60 -3.23
C CYS A 192 2.33 -5.36 -2.76
N LEU A 193 1.30 -5.38 -3.61
CA LEU A 193 0.08 -6.12 -3.32
C LEU A 193 0.35 -7.61 -3.56
N PRO A 194 -0.10 -8.51 -2.66
CA PRO A 194 0.00 -9.95 -2.89
C PRO A 194 -0.56 -10.33 -4.27
N HIS A 195 -0.01 -11.40 -4.87
CA HIS A 195 -0.58 -11.92 -6.11
C HIS A 195 -2.06 -12.26 -5.85
N GLY A 196 -2.94 -11.84 -6.77
CA GLY A 196 -4.38 -11.98 -6.60
C GLY A 196 -4.75 -13.37 -6.10
N ILE A 197 -5.44 -13.42 -4.96
CA ILE A 197 -5.86 -14.67 -4.33
C ILE A 197 -6.77 -15.40 -5.31
N ARG A 198 -6.35 -16.59 -5.70
CA ARG A 198 -7.10 -17.54 -6.52
C ARG A 198 -7.84 -18.50 -5.60
N SER A 199 -8.94 -19.07 -6.08
CA SER A 199 -9.64 -20.15 -5.41
C SER A 199 -9.82 -21.35 -6.34
N SER A 200 -9.82 -22.55 -5.76
CA SER A 200 -10.22 -23.80 -6.42
C SER A 200 -11.28 -24.47 -5.58
N LEU A 201 -12.33 -24.95 -6.22
CA LEU A 201 -13.42 -25.69 -5.59
C LEU A 201 -13.72 -26.92 -6.44
N VAL A 202 -13.68 -28.09 -5.83
CA VAL A 202 -14.02 -29.37 -6.47
C VAL A 202 -14.88 -30.21 -5.54
N CYS A 203 -15.80 -30.98 -6.10
CA CYS A 203 -16.69 -31.83 -5.31
C CYS A 203 -15.94 -33.06 -4.77
N GLU A 204 -16.50 -33.71 -3.74
CA GLU A 204 -15.95 -34.98 -3.26
C GLU A 204 -15.89 -36.02 -4.40
N HIS A 205 -14.74 -36.70 -4.48
CA HIS A 205 -14.27 -37.59 -5.56
C HIS A 205 -13.69 -36.92 -6.81
N GLU A 206 -13.69 -35.58 -6.89
CA GLU A 206 -13.01 -34.87 -7.96
C GLU A 206 -11.57 -34.50 -7.57
N THR A 207 -10.74 -34.20 -8.57
CA THR A 207 -9.34 -33.80 -8.36
C THR A 207 -9.20 -32.30 -8.61
N SER A 208 -8.75 -31.57 -7.60
CA SER A 208 -8.33 -30.18 -7.76
C SER A 208 -6.94 -30.14 -8.37
N ALA A 209 -6.78 -29.36 -9.45
CA ALA A 209 -5.49 -29.08 -10.07
C ALA A 209 -5.15 -27.60 -9.89
N LEU A 210 -4.09 -27.31 -9.14
CA LEU A 210 -3.56 -25.97 -8.94
C LEU A 210 -2.38 -25.77 -9.88
N THR A 211 -2.35 -24.65 -10.60
CA THR A 211 -1.25 -24.34 -11.52
C THR A 211 -0.89 -22.86 -11.43
N CYS A 212 0.42 -22.61 -11.38
CA CYS A 212 1.02 -21.30 -11.44
C CYS A 212 1.84 -21.15 -12.72
N GLU A 213 1.85 -19.94 -13.28
CA GLU A 213 2.59 -19.62 -14.50
C GLU A 213 4.11 -19.62 -14.27
N HIS A 214 4.88 -19.65 -15.36
CA HIS A 214 6.34 -19.78 -15.32
C HIS A 214 7.02 -18.78 -14.36
N GLY A 215 7.84 -19.31 -13.44
CA GLY A 215 8.61 -18.53 -12.47
C GLY A 215 7.93 -18.34 -11.11
N THR A 216 6.67 -18.73 -10.97
CA THR A 216 5.92 -18.67 -9.72
C THR A 216 5.59 -20.06 -9.15
N VAL A 217 5.24 -20.09 -7.87
CA VAL A 217 4.89 -21.29 -7.10
C VAL A 217 3.66 -21.03 -6.25
N ILE A 218 2.94 -22.10 -5.95
CA ILE A 218 1.72 -22.08 -5.16
C ILE A 218 2.08 -21.74 -3.70
N HIS A 219 1.38 -20.77 -3.13
CA HIS A 219 1.34 -20.46 -1.71
C HIS A 219 -0.10 -20.59 -1.21
N ILE A 220 -0.35 -21.52 -0.29
CA ILE A 220 -1.68 -21.82 0.22
C ILE A 220 -2.02 -20.85 1.36
N HIS A 221 -3.19 -20.21 1.28
CA HIS A 221 -3.71 -19.32 2.31
C HIS A 221 -4.71 -20.02 3.23
N SER A 222 -5.61 -20.81 2.65
CA SER A 222 -6.59 -21.60 3.41
C SER A 222 -7.09 -22.78 2.57
N ALA A 223 -7.55 -23.83 3.24
CA ALA A 223 -8.23 -24.93 2.58
C ALA A 223 -9.25 -25.58 3.53
N ASN A 224 -10.34 -26.11 2.96
CA ASN A 224 -11.34 -26.89 3.69
C ASN A 224 -11.86 -28.04 2.83
N TYR A 225 -11.71 -29.28 3.29
CA TYR A 225 -12.48 -30.42 2.83
C TYR A 225 -13.64 -30.65 3.78
N GLY A 226 -14.86 -30.41 3.32
CA GLY A 226 -16.05 -30.40 4.17
C GLY A 226 -17.26 -29.84 3.44
N ARG A 227 -18.13 -29.13 4.15
CA ARG A 227 -19.31 -28.44 3.59
C ARG A 227 -19.64 -27.23 4.44
N THR A 228 -19.73 -26.08 3.79
CA THR A 228 -20.03 -24.76 4.40
C THR A 228 -21.36 -24.18 3.94
N ASP A 229 -22.00 -24.77 2.94
CA ASP A 229 -23.30 -24.36 2.41
C ASP A 229 -24.06 -25.55 1.77
N SER A 230 -25.34 -25.35 1.48
CA SER A 230 -26.23 -26.41 0.94
C SER A 230 -26.32 -26.44 -0.59
N SER A 231 -25.77 -25.45 -1.30
CA SER A 231 -25.94 -25.30 -2.76
C SER A 231 -24.73 -25.75 -3.56
N THR A 232 -23.52 -25.61 -3.02
CA THR A 232 -22.27 -26.07 -3.60
C THR A 232 -22.28 -27.61 -3.72
N CYS A 233 -21.94 -28.12 -4.91
CA CYS A 233 -21.89 -29.56 -5.19
C CYS A 233 -23.20 -30.30 -4.81
N SER A 234 -24.36 -29.69 -5.08
CA SER A 234 -25.68 -30.19 -4.67
C SER A 234 -26.44 -30.97 -5.74
N THR A 235 -26.06 -30.86 -7.01
CA THR A 235 -26.78 -31.46 -8.14
C THR A 235 -26.95 -32.97 -7.97
N GLY A 236 -28.21 -33.44 -7.98
CA GLY A 236 -28.55 -34.86 -7.86
C GLY A 236 -28.33 -35.47 -6.47
N ARG A 237 -28.13 -34.65 -5.43
CA ARG A 237 -27.87 -35.12 -4.05
C ARG A 237 -29.13 -35.09 -3.18
N PRO A 238 -29.37 -36.12 -2.33
CA PRO A 238 -30.45 -36.09 -1.36
C PRO A 238 -30.29 -34.96 -0.32
N PRO A 239 -31.37 -34.32 0.15
CA PRO A 239 -31.31 -33.23 1.14
C PRO A 239 -30.54 -33.59 2.41
N ALA A 240 -30.64 -34.84 2.87
CA ALA A 240 -29.93 -35.33 4.06
C ALA A 240 -28.39 -35.20 3.93
N GLN A 241 -27.83 -35.33 2.72
CA GLN A 241 -26.39 -35.19 2.47
C GLN A 241 -25.93 -33.73 2.39
N LEU A 242 -26.85 -32.76 2.32
CA LEU A 242 -26.59 -31.33 2.14
C LEU A 242 -26.91 -30.50 3.40
N ALA A 243 -27.59 -31.11 4.38
CA ALA A 243 -28.11 -30.41 5.55
C ALA A 243 -27.02 -29.90 6.51
N LYS A 244 -25.89 -30.61 6.61
CA LYS A 244 -24.79 -30.23 7.51
C LYS A 244 -23.81 -29.28 6.83
N THR A 245 -23.90 -28.00 7.15
CA THR A 245 -23.10 -26.91 6.54
C THR A 245 -22.06 -26.31 7.48
N ASP A 246 -21.82 -26.93 8.62
CA ASP A 246 -20.78 -26.57 9.60
C ASP A 246 -19.68 -27.64 9.61
N CYS A 247 -19.35 -28.19 8.44
CA CYS A 247 -18.40 -29.28 8.31
C CYS A 247 -17.03 -28.78 7.86
N TYR A 248 -16.04 -28.91 8.76
CA TYR A 248 -14.67 -28.49 8.54
C TYR A 248 -13.69 -29.60 8.93
N SER A 249 -12.76 -29.95 8.04
CA SER A 249 -11.66 -30.84 8.40
C SER A 249 -10.46 -30.05 8.93
N LEU A 250 -10.02 -30.38 10.15
CA LEU A 250 -8.90 -29.74 10.85
C LEU A 250 -7.57 -29.85 10.09
N ASN A 251 -7.41 -30.90 9.27
CA ASN A 251 -6.16 -31.19 8.56
C ASN A 251 -6.17 -30.71 7.10
N SER A 252 -7.22 -30.00 6.67
CA SER A 252 -7.36 -29.58 5.27
C SER A 252 -6.19 -28.71 4.82
N HIS A 253 -5.89 -27.65 5.57
CA HIS A 253 -4.80 -26.73 5.25
C HIS A 253 -3.44 -27.43 5.22
N THR A 254 -3.10 -28.20 6.27
CA THR A 254 -1.81 -28.91 6.36
C THR A 254 -1.65 -29.96 5.28
N THR A 255 -2.72 -30.68 4.92
CA THR A 255 -2.72 -31.68 3.85
C THR A 255 -2.54 -31.02 2.47
N VAL A 256 -3.21 -29.89 2.20
CA VAL A 256 -3.04 -29.16 0.93
C VAL A 256 -1.67 -28.51 0.84
N ALA A 257 -1.22 -27.83 1.89
CA ALA A 257 0.09 -27.19 1.94
C ALA A 257 1.22 -28.22 1.76
N SER A 258 1.22 -29.33 2.50
CA SER A 258 2.27 -30.36 2.37
C SER A 258 2.38 -30.95 0.95
N ARG A 259 1.29 -30.95 0.18
CA ARG A 259 1.27 -31.47 -1.19
C ARG A 259 1.58 -30.42 -2.25
N CYS A 260 1.12 -29.19 -2.07
CA CYS A 260 1.11 -28.17 -3.13
C CYS A 260 2.03 -26.98 -2.89
N GLU A 261 2.37 -26.67 -1.64
CA GLU A 261 3.18 -25.51 -1.29
C GLU A 261 4.51 -25.53 -2.06
N TRP A 262 4.91 -24.38 -2.58
CA TRP A 262 6.18 -24.17 -3.30
C TRP A 262 6.33 -24.98 -4.60
N LYS A 263 5.25 -25.59 -5.11
CA LYS A 263 5.23 -26.24 -6.43
C LYS A 263 4.63 -25.33 -7.50
N SER A 264 5.04 -25.50 -8.75
CA SER A 264 4.43 -24.80 -9.89
C SER A 264 3.09 -25.41 -10.30
N SER A 265 2.89 -26.70 -10.00
CA SER A 265 1.63 -27.40 -10.21
C SER A 265 1.44 -28.47 -9.13
N CYS A 266 0.18 -28.75 -8.80
CA CYS A 266 -0.20 -29.74 -7.82
C CYS A 266 -1.58 -30.30 -8.14
N SER A 267 -1.81 -31.57 -7.82
CA SER A 267 -3.12 -32.20 -7.91
C SER A 267 -3.48 -32.89 -6.60
N ILE A 268 -4.71 -32.69 -6.14
CA ILE A 268 -5.22 -33.28 -4.90
C ILE A 268 -6.61 -33.84 -5.16
N LEU A 269 -6.79 -35.12 -4.86
CA LEU A 269 -8.09 -35.77 -4.82
C LEU A 269 -8.87 -35.35 -3.57
N ALA A 270 -10.09 -34.87 -3.75
CA ALA A 270 -11.01 -34.52 -2.66
C ALA A 270 -11.71 -35.78 -2.12
N SER A 271 -11.04 -36.54 -1.25
CA SER A 271 -11.58 -37.80 -0.70
C SER A 271 -11.29 -37.98 0.79
N ASN A 272 -12.11 -38.81 1.44
CA ASN A 272 -11.91 -39.26 2.82
C ASN A 272 -10.54 -39.95 3.03
N SER A 273 -10.01 -40.64 2.03
CA SER A 273 -8.67 -41.26 2.11
C SER A 273 -7.53 -40.24 2.19
N VAL A 274 -7.77 -39.00 1.77
CA VAL A 274 -6.80 -37.91 1.81
C VAL A 274 -6.98 -37.05 3.06
N PHE A 275 -8.22 -36.69 3.39
CA PHE A 275 -8.54 -35.67 4.39
C PHE A 275 -9.20 -36.21 5.66
N SER A 276 -9.38 -37.53 5.75
CA SER A 276 -10.33 -38.18 6.68
C SER A 276 -11.78 -37.75 6.43
N ASP A 277 -12.74 -38.32 7.16
CA ASP A 277 -14.14 -37.91 7.07
C ASP A 277 -14.53 -36.99 8.24
N PRO A 278 -14.60 -35.66 8.02
CA PRO A 278 -14.99 -34.71 9.07
C PRO A 278 -16.49 -34.73 9.41
N CYS A 279 -17.34 -35.28 8.52
CA CYS A 279 -18.78 -35.30 8.69
C CYS A 279 -19.41 -36.45 7.92
N PHE A 280 -19.39 -37.64 8.53
CA PHE A 280 -19.99 -38.85 7.96
C PHE A 280 -21.44 -38.61 7.48
N GLY A 281 -21.77 -39.14 6.31
CA GLY A 281 -23.09 -39.00 5.68
C GLY A 281 -23.35 -37.66 4.98
N THR A 282 -22.42 -36.70 5.07
CA THR A 282 -22.49 -35.41 4.35
C THR A 282 -21.63 -35.49 3.09
N PHE A 283 -22.17 -35.08 1.95
CA PHE A 283 -21.40 -35.01 0.70
C PHE A 283 -20.55 -33.74 0.72
N LYS A 284 -19.23 -33.86 0.60
CA LYS A 284 -18.28 -32.77 0.84
C LYS A 284 -17.79 -32.13 -0.47
N TYR A 285 -17.00 -31.07 -0.33
CA TYR A 285 -16.18 -30.47 -1.38
C TYR A 285 -14.88 -29.95 -0.78
N LEU A 286 -13.86 -29.84 -1.62
CA LEU A 286 -12.58 -29.25 -1.28
C LEU A 286 -12.53 -27.82 -1.82
N TYR A 287 -12.45 -26.84 -0.92
CA TYR A 287 -12.14 -25.44 -1.24
C TYR A 287 -10.68 -25.14 -0.89
N ILE A 288 -9.96 -24.46 -1.78
CA ILE A 288 -8.58 -24.01 -1.58
C ILE A 288 -8.46 -22.55 -1.99
N SER A 289 -7.92 -21.70 -1.12
CA SER A 289 -7.51 -20.33 -1.41
C SER A 289 -5.98 -20.27 -1.48
N TYR A 290 -5.43 -19.74 -2.57
CA TYR A 290 -3.99 -19.75 -2.82
C TYR A 290 -3.56 -18.56 -3.67
N SER A 291 -2.26 -18.26 -3.67
CA SER A 291 -1.66 -17.31 -4.59
C SER A 291 -0.48 -17.97 -5.33
N CYS A 292 -0.12 -17.40 -6.48
CA CYS A 292 1.08 -17.79 -7.20
C CYS A 292 2.15 -16.76 -6.91
N VAL A 293 3.15 -17.10 -6.09
CA VAL A 293 4.22 -16.20 -5.65
C VAL A 293 5.53 -16.53 -6.35
N SER A 294 6.38 -15.55 -6.60
CA SER A 294 7.66 -15.76 -7.26
C SER A 294 8.57 -16.68 -6.43
N LYS A 295 9.27 -17.62 -7.07
CA LYS A 295 10.24 -18.49 -6.37
C LYS A 295 11.31 -17.62 -5.71
N CYS A 296 11.46 -17.70 -4.39
CA CYS A 296 12.63 -17.16 -3.71
C CYS A 296 13.87 -17.86 -4.27
N LYS A 297 14.76 -17.10 -4.93
CA LYS A 297 16.11 -17.57 -5.22
C LYS A 297 16.88 -17.56 -3.89
N CYS A 298 17.03 -18.72 -3.26
CA CYS A 298 18.08 -18.89 -2.26
C CYS A 298 19.43 -18.79 -2.97
N TYR A 299 20.21 -17.76 -2.65
CA TYR A 299 21.64 -17.78 -2.93
C TYR A 299 22.31 -18.49 -1.77
N CYS A 300 22.91 -19.65 -2.02
CA CYS A 300 23.86 -20.25 -1.11
C CYS A 300 25.10 -19.34 -1.09
N ILE A 301 25.25 -18.52 -0.05
CA ILE A 301 26.57 -18.02 0.34
C ILE A 301 27.18 -19.14 1.18
N GLU A 302 28.42 -19.51 0.85
CA GLU A 302 29.10 -20.67 1.41
C GLU A 302 28.96 -20.79 2.94
N LYS A 303 28.50 -21.97 3.36
CA LYS A 303 28.46 -22.55 4.72
C LYS A 303 27.57 -21.87 5.78
N LEU A 304 26.55 -22.66 6.15
CA LEU A 304 25.72 -22.63 7.37
C LEU A 304 25.12 -21.27 7.74
N TYR A 305 23.87 -21.04 7.34
CA TYR A 305 22.72 -20.71 8.20
C TYR A 305 21.54 -20.42 7.27
N CYS A 306 20.45 -21.18 7.40
CA CYS A 306 19.20 -20.88 6.71
C CYS A 306 18.45 -19.82 7.53
N ILE A 307 18.53 -18.55 7.12
CA ILE A 307 17.70 -17.49 7.71
C ILE A 307 16.48 -17.31 6.82
N ILE A 308 15.32 -17.63 7.37
CA ILE A 308 14.01 -17.35 6.79
C ILE A 308 13.83 -15.83 6.80
N PHE A 309 13.70 -15.21 5.62
CA PHE A 309 13.27 -13.82 5.43
C PHE A 309 12.02 -13.77 4.59
#